data_AF-A0A315ALZ0-F1
#
_entry.id   AF-A0A315ALZ0-F1
#
_cell.length_a   1.000
_cell.length_b   1.000
_cell.length_c   1.000
_cell.angle_alpha   90.00
_cell.angle_beta   90.00
_cell.angle_gamma   90.00
#
_symmetry.space_group_name_H-M   'P 1'
#
loop_
_entity.id
_entity.type
_entity.pdbx_description
1 polymer ?
#
loop_
_entity_poly.entity_id
_entity_poly.type
_entity_poly.pdbx_seq_one_letter_code
_entity_poly.pdbx_strand_id
1 'polypeptide(L)' 'MNYACGSGADCGPILPSGPCFEPNSLFAHASFAFNSFWQRTKVAGGTCEFGGTGMLVTVDPSYDGCRFDYY' A
#
# COMPACT_ATOMS: atom_id res chain seq x y z
N MET A 1 -5.09 7.06 0.13
CA MET A 1 -3.67 7.24 -0.27
C MET A 1 -2.97 8.31 0.56
N ASN A 2 -3.35 9.59 0.50
CA ASN A 2 -2.63 10.68 1.20
C ASN A 2 -2.46 10.46 2.71
N TYR A 3 -3.51 9.96 3.39
CA TYR A 3 -3.43 9.60 4.80
C TYR A 3 -2.37 8.52 5.06
N ALA A 4 -2.41 7.41 4.32
CA ALA A 4 -1.47 6.30 4.48
C ALA A 4 -0.01 6.78 4.33
N CYS A 5 0.30 7.54 3.28
CA CYS A 5 1.65 8.08 3.04
C CYS A 5 2.09 9.09 4.13
N GLY A 6 1.17 9.90 4.65
CA GLY A 6 1.47 10.85 5.72
C GLY A 6 1.52 10.23 7.12
N SER A 7 0.97 9.04 7.30
CA SER A 7 0.80 8.40 8.62
C SER A 7 1.65 7.14 8.83
N GLY A 8 2.56 6.81 7.90
CA GLY A 8 3.58 5.78 8.12
C GLY A 8 3.77 4.75 7.01
N ALA A 9 3.01 4.82 5.91
CA ALA A 9 3.29 4.02 4.72
C ALA A 9 4.58 4.48 4.04
N ASP A 10 5.28 3.54 3.41
CA ASP A 10 6.28 3.86 2.40
C ASP A 10 5.60 4.04 1.04
N CYS A 11 5.56 5.28 0.57
CA CYS A 11 5.01 5.63 -0.74
C CYS A 11 6.08 5.94 -1.78
N GLY A 12 7.37 5.78 -1.47
CA GLY A 12 8.46 5.95 -2.44
C GLY A 12 8.28 5.06 -3.69
N PRO A 13 7.91 3.77 -3.56
CA PRO A 13 7.75 2.89 -4.70
C PRO A 13 6.66 3.27 -5.69
N ILE A 14 5.64 4.03 -5.27
CA ILE A 14 4.50 4.45 -6.11
C ILE A 14 4.64 5.89 -6.64
N LEU A 15 5.72 6.58 -6.32
CA LEU A 15 6.02 7.89 -6.91
C LEU A 15 6.46 7.73 -8.37
N PRO A 16 6.39 8.80 -9.19
CA PRO A 16 6.98 8.78 -10.53
C PRO A 16 8.42 8.26 -10.48
N SER A 17 8.80 7.37 -11.39
CA SER A 17 10.06 6.61 -11.42
C SER A 17 10.24 5.49 -10.38
N GLY A 18 9.24 5.23 -9.53
CA GLY A 18 9.23 4.09 -8.62
C GLY A 18 8.82 2.77 -9.29
N PRO A 19 9.24 1.62 -8.74
CA PRO A 19 8.96 0.28 -9.31
C PRO A 19 7.47 -0.11 -9.29
N CYS A 20 6.65 0.56 -8.47
CA CYS A 20 5.20 0.34 -8.35
C CYS A 20 4.39 1.50 -8.93
N PHE A 21 5.01 2.37 -9.74
CA PHE A 21 4.29 3.47 -10.37
C PHE A 21 3.30 2.97 -11.41
N GLU A 22 3.68 1.98 -12.21
CA GLU A 22 2.80 1.38 -13.21
C GLU A 22 2.07 0.15 -12.66
N PRO A 23 0.76 -0.02 -12.92
CA PRO A 23 -0.08 0.87 -13.71
C PRO A 23 -0.40 2.17 -12.93
N ASN A 24 -0.25 3.33 -13.59
CA ASN A 24 -0.51 4.64 -13.00
C ASN A 24 -2.02 4.88 -12.80
N SER A 25 -2.57 4.23 -11.78
CA SER A 25 -3.96 4.32 -11.38
C SER A 25 -4.07 4.56 -9.89
N LEU A 26 -5.07 5.34 -9.50
CA LEU A 26 -5.36 5.61 -8.10
C LEU A 26 -5.56 4.31 -7.31
N PHE A 27 -6.17 3.30 -7.94
CA PHE A 27 -6.41 2.01 -7.31
C PHE A 27 -5.10 1.26 -7.00
N ALA A 28 -4.16 1.19 -7.95
CA ALA A 28 -2.88 0.52 -7.76
C ALA A 28 -2.04 1.21 -6.67
N HIS A 29 -1.93 2.55 -6.75
CA HIS A 29 -1.19 3.33 -5.77
C HIS A 29 -1.81 3.29 -4.37
N ALA A 30 -3.15 3.35 -4.28
CA ALA A 30 -3.85 3.21 -3.00
C ALA A 30 -3.66 1.82 -2.40
N SER A 31 -3.76 0.75 -3.20
CA SER A 31 -3.57 -0.63 -2.74
C SER A 31 -2.18 -0.83 -2.14
N PHE A 32 -1.14 -0.31 -2.80
CA PHE A 32 0.23 -0.38 -2.29
C PHE A 32 0.40 0.41 -0.99
N ALA A 33 -0.06 1.66 -0.96
CA ALA A 33 0.04 2.52 0.21
C ALA A 33 -0.72 1.92 1.41
N PHE A 34 -1.89 1.31 1.17
CA PHE A 34 -2.70 0.66 2.19
C PHE A 34 -2.01 -0.58 2.75
N ASN A 35 -1.45 -1.43 1.89
CA ASN A 35 -0.66 -2.57 2.35
C ASN A 35 0.54 -2.11 3.18
N SER A 36 1.33 -1.17 2.67
CA SER A 36 2.51 -0.64 3.37
C SER A 36 2.17 -0.03 4.73
N PHE A 37 1.10 0.78 4.81
CA PHE A 37 0.60 1.31 6.08
C PHE A 37 0.18 0.20 7.05
N TRP A 38 -0.66 -0.73 6.58
CA TRP A 38 -1.21 -1.79 7.41
C TRP A 38 -0.09 -2.64 7.99
N GLN A 39 0.83 -3.11 7.15
CA GLN A 39 1.91 -3.99 7.59
C GLN A 39 2.85 -3.32 8.61
N ARG A 40 3.02 -1.99 8.52
CA ARG A 40 3.85 -1.21 9.46
C ARG A 40 3.14 -0.87 10.77
N THR A 41 1.82 -0.69 10.73
CA THR A 41 1.04 -0.24 11.89
C THR A 41 0.31 -1.37 12.62
N LYS A 42 0.21 -2.56 12.02
CA LYS A 42 -0.55 -3.68 12.59
C LYS A 42 -0.13 -4.11 13.96
N VAL A 43 1.17 -4.08 14.22
CA VAL A 43 1.74 -4.49 15.50
C VAL A 43 1.31 -3.56 16.64
N ALA A 44 0.97 -2.31 16.31
CA ALA A 44 0.54 -1.28 17.23
C ALA A 44 -1.00 -1.14 17.29
N GLY A 45 -1.74 -2.09 16.71
CA GLY A 45 -3.21 -2.04 16.68
C GLY A 45 -3.79 -1.11 15.62
N GLY A 46 -3.00 -0.74 14.59
CA GLY A 46 -3.54 -0.11 13.39
C GLY A 46 -4.65 -0.97 12.78
N THR A 47 -5.52 -0.38 11.97
CA THR A 47 -6.56 -1.12 11.25
C THR A 47 -6.43 -0.88 9.77
N CYS A 48 -6.85 -1.87 8.96
CA CYS A 48 -7.00 -1.70 7.52
C CYS A 48 -8.34 -0.99 7.19
N GLU A 49 -8.73 0.00 7.99
CA GLU A 49 -9.94 0.80 7.74
C GLU A 49 -9.58 2.12 7.05
N PHE A 50 -9.62 2.09 5.72
CA PHE A 50 -9.49 3.29 4.90
C PHE A 50 -10.88 3.79 4.47
N GLY A 51 -11.78 3.96 5.44
CA GLY A 51 -13.18 4.36 5.19
C GLY A 51 -13.98 3.33 4.37
N GLY A 52 -13.71 2.03 4.58
CA GLY A 52 -14.36 0.93 3.86
C GLY A 52 -13.84 0.65 2.46
N THR A 53 -12.80 1.38 2.00
CA THR A 53 -12.20 1.19 0.67
C THR A 53 -11.04 0.20 0.64
N GLY A 54 -10.61 -0.30 1.79
CA GLY A 54 -9.58 -1.33 1.92
C GLY A 54 -10.19 -2.71 2.14
N MET A 55 -9.55 -3.75 1.59
CA MET A 55 -9.86 -5.14 1.91
C MET A 55 -8.58 -5.92 2.18
N LEU A 56 -8.67 -6.95 3.03
CA LEU A 56 -7.60 -7.91 3.18
C LEU A 56 -7.63 -8.90 2.02
N VAL A 57 -6.47 -9.08 1.40
CA VAL A 57 -6.26 -10.07 0.34
C VAL A 57 -5.34 -11.17 0.86
N THR A 58 -5.59 -12.41 0.45
CA THR A 58 -4.77 -13.58 0.80
C THR A 58 -3.81 -13.99 -0.32
N VAL A 59 -3.93 -13.37 -1.48
CA VAL A 59 -3.07 -13.57 -2.64
C VAL A 59 -2.14 -12.37 -2.74
N ASP A 60 -0.83 -12.64 -2.89
CA ASP A 60 0.19 -11.61 -3.09
C ASP A 60 -0.06 -10.87 -4.43
N PRO A 61 -0.39 -9.56 -4.41
CA PRO A 61 -0.65 -8.79 -5.62
C PRO A 61 0.63 -8.22 -6.25
N SER A 62 1.83 -8.69 -5.86
CA SER A 62 3.10 -8.29 -6.47
C SER A 62 3.21 -8.68 -7.95
N TYR A 63 3.83 -7.83 -8.77
CA TYR A 63 4.08 -8.06 -10.20
C TYR A 63 5.29 -7.23 -10.67
N ASP A 64 5.95 -7.63 -11.77
CA ASP A 64 7.00 -6.87 -12.50
C ASP A 64 7.84 -5.87 -11.66
N GLY A 65 8.53 -6.38 -10.63
CA GLY A 65 9.42 -5.56 -9.78
C GLY A 65 8.72 -4.72 -8.71
N CYS A 66 7.39 -4.58 -8.78
CA CYS A 66 6.57 -4.07 -7.69
C CYS A 66 6.28 -5.17 -6.65
N ARG A 67 6.80 -5.01 -5.43
CA ARG A 67 6.67 -5.99 -4.35
C ARG A 67 5.85 -5.43 -3.20
N PHE A 68 4.77 -6.12 -2.85
CA PHE A 68 3.95 -5.84 -1.67
C PHE A 68 4.56 -6.55 -0.47
N ASP A 69 5.04 -5.78 0.51
CA ASP A 69 5.61 -6.36 1.72
C ASP A 69 4.55 -7.07 2.58
N TYR A 70 4.98 -8.13 3.26
CA TYR A 70 4.21 -8.87 4.25
C TYR A 70 5.13 -9.11 5.46
N TYR A 71 5.01 -8.26 6.49
CA TYR A 71 5.81 -8.36 7.73
C TYR A 71 5.15 -9.30 8.76
#